data_AF-A0AAI8FMZ2-F1
#
_entry.id   AF-A0AAI8FMZ2-F1
#
_cell.length_a   1.000
_cell.length_b   1.000
_cell.length_c   1.000
_cell.angle_alpha   90.00
_cell.angle_beta   90.00
_cell.angle_gamma   90.00
#
_symmetry.space_group_name_H-M   'P 1'
#
loop_
_entity.id
_entity.type
_entity.pdbx_description
1 polymer ?
#
loop_
_entity_poly.entity_id
_entity_poly.type
_entity_poly.pdbx_seq_one_letter_code
_entity_poly.pdbx_strand_id
1 'polypeptide(L)'
;MSGKKPSFVNVPAIGVAATAGSTFRPHRWLSRHAFERWALDFLTFGNDYLERRRNMVGGTLWLEPPLAKYMRRKADFSGFVYVNGWQDRHEFEHGSVFQLMRPDINQEVYGLPEYLSSLHSAWLNESSTLFRRKYYENGSHAGFILYMTDAAQKQDDVDNMRTALKSAKGPGNFRNVFMYAPGGKKDGIQLIPVSEVAAKDEFFNIKNVTRDDLLAAHRVPPQLLGIVPSNSGGFGTPDTAARVFGRNEIKPLQTRFAELNDWLGEEVVTFDDYEIPPAPVAA
;
A
#
# COMPACT_ATOMS: atom_id res chain seq x y z
N MET A 1 -3.41 21.97 12.06
CA MET A 1 -2.79 21.36 10.87
C MET A 1 -3.57 20.10 10.53
N SER A 2 -4.33 20.14 9.44
CA SER A 2 -5.11 19.01 8.92
C SER A 2 -4.15 17.87 8.56
N GLY A 3 -4.08 16.84 9.40
CA GLY A 3 -3.41 15.60 9.08
C GLY A 3 -4.12 14.95 7.91
N LYS A 4 -3.64 15.21 6.69
CA LYS A 4 -4.00 14.39 5.52
C LYS A 4 -3.71 12.94 5.92
N LYS A 5 -4.76 12.15 6.12
CA LYS A 5 -4.63 10.70 6.27
C LYS A 5 -3.77 10.22 5.10
N PRO A 6 -2.76 9.37 5.32
CA PRO A 6 -2.01 8.81 4.20
C PRO A 6 -3.03 8.13 3.30
N SER A 7 -3.19 8.64 2.09
CA SER A 7 -3.88 7.93 1.03
C SER A 7 -3.06 6.66 0.81
N PHE A 8 -3.66 5.50 1.10
CA PHE A 8 -3.09 4.20 0.76
C PHE A 8 -2.94 4.17 -0.76
N VAL A 9 -1.75 4.51 -1.26
CA VAL A 9 -1.43 4.42 -2.69
C VAL A 9 -0.74 3.09 -2.89
N ASN A 10 -1.47 2.13 -3.43
CA ASN A 10 -0.93 0.84 -3.84
C ASN A 10 -0.17 1.04 -5.17
N VAL A 11 1.09 1.48 -5.07
CA VAL A 11 1.94 1.81 -6.23
C VAL A 11 2.07 0.64 -7.22
N PRO A 12 2.27 -0.63 -6.78
CA PRO A 12 2.26 -1.78 -7.69
C PRO A 12 0.95 -1.94 -8.46
N ALA A 13 -0.20 -1.74 -7.81
CA ALA A 13 -1.51 -1.82 -8.48
C ALA A 13 -1.66 -0.77 -9.59
N ILE A 14 -1.11 0.43 -9.43
CA ILE A 14 -1.13 1.47 -10.48
C ILE A 14 -0.33 1.00 -11.70
N GLY A 15 0.86 0.43 -11.50
CA GLY A 15 1.68 -0.08 -12.62
C GLY A 15 1.03 -1.24 -13.36
N VAL A 16 0.43 -2.18 -12.61
CA VAL A 16 -0.31 -3.32 -13.18
C VAL A 16 -1.54 -2.83 -13.96
N ALA A 17 -2.32 -1.91 -13.37
CA ALA A 17 -3.49 -1.31 -14.03
C ALA A 17 -3.10 -0.57 -15.31
N ALA A 18 -2.00 0.18 -15.31
CA ALA A 18 -1.49 0.84 -16.50
C ALA A 18 -1.01 -0.15 -17.58
N THR A 19 -0.47 -1.31 -17.17
CA THR A 19 -0.01 -2.36 -18.10
C THR A 19 -1.18 -3.12 -18.74
N ALA A 20 -2.20 -3.46 -17.94
CA ALA A 20 -3.47 -3.97 -18.48
C ALA A 20 -4.15 -2.89 -19.35
N GLY A 21 -4.05 -1.64 -18.90
CA GLY A 21 -4.56 -0.46 -19.59
C GLY A 21 -3.89 -0.23 -20.94
N SER A 22 -2.60 -0.52 -21.13
CA SER A 22 -1.89 -0.28 -22.39
C SER A 22 -2.29 -1.25 -23.51
N THR A 23 -2.66 -2.48 -23.14
CA THR A 23 -3.11 -3.53 -24.07
C THR A 23 -4.61 -3.47 -24.33
N PHE A 24 -5.39 -2.72 -23.54
CA PHE A 24 -6.83 -2.55 -23.75
C PHE A 24 -7.13 -1.81 -25.07
N ARG A 25 -8.12 -2.28 -25.84
CA ARG A 25 -8.62 -1.57 -27.02
C ARG A 25 -9.78 -0.67 -26.61
N PRO A 26 -9.66 0.67 -26.72
CA PRO A 26 -10.72 1.58 -26.32
C PRO A 26 -12.00 1.32 -27.11
N HIS A 27 -13.12 1.31 -26.40
CA HIS A 27 -14.44 1.12 -26.99
C HIS A 27 -15.25 2.42 -26.91
N ARG A 28 -16.24 2.58 -27.80
CA ARG A 28 -17.14 3.77 -27.79
C ARG A 28 -17.81 4.05 -26.44
N TRP A 29 -17.97 3.02 -25.61
CA TRP A 29 -18.59 3.11 -24.28
C TRP A 29 -17.61 3.09 -23.12
N LEU A 30 -16.36 2.68 -23.36
CA LEU A 30 -15.36 2.50 -22.29
C LEU A 30 -14.01 3.01 -22.78
N SER A 31 -13.63 4.18 -22.26
CA SER A 31 -12.32 4.77 -22.54
C SER A 31 -11.20 4.03 -21.80
N ARG A 32 -9.96 4.14 -22.29
CA ARG A 32 -8.78 3.59 -21.61
C ARG A 32 -8.64 4.10 -20.18
N HIS A 33 -8.89 5.39 -19.96
CA HIS A 33 -8.80 5.98 -18.64
C HIS A 33 -9.87 5.44 -17.67
N ALA A 34 -11.10 5.25 -18.15
CA ALA A 34 -12.16 4.62 -17.35
C ALA A 34 -11.78 3.16 -17.01
N PHE A 35 -11.24 2.42 -17.98
CA PHE A 35 -10.74 1.07 -17.74
C PHE A 35 -9.59 1.05 -16.70
N GLU A 36 -8.62 1.96 -16.77
CA GLU A 36 -7.53 2.04 -15.79
C GLU A 36 -8.03 2.33 -14.37
N ARG A 37 -9.01 3.23 -14.21
CA ARG A 37 -9.67 3.49 -12.92
C ARG A 37 -10.36 2.23 -12.39
N TRP A 38 -11.08 1.54 -13.28
CA TRP A 38 -11.79 0.31 -12.97
C TRP A 38 -10.82 -0.80 -12.52
N ALA A 39 -9.72 -0.98 -13.25
CA ALA A 39 -8.69 -1.94 -12.91
C ALA A 39 -7.94 -1.61 -11.61
N LEU A 40 -7.69 -0.33 -11.34
CA LEU A 40 -7.09 0.11 -10.09
C LEU A 40 -7.97 -0.23 -8.88
N ASP A 41 -9.29 -0.03 -8.98
CA ASP A 41 -10.23 -0.38 -7.92
C ASP A 41 -10.22 -1.89 -7.64
N PHE A 42 -10.23 -2.73 -8.69
CA PHE A 42 -10.12 -4.19 -8.55
C PHE A 42 -8.87 -4.62 -7.80
N LEU A 43 -7.70 -4.08 -8.21
CA LEU A 43 -6.42 -4.43 -7.62
C LEU A 43 -6.25 -3.88 -6.20
N THR A 44 -6.92 -2.76 -5.89
CA THR A 44 -6.82 -2.11 -4.58
C THR A 44 -7.79 -2.72 -3.57
N PHE A 45 -9.04 -2.97 -3.95
CA PHE A 45 -10.10 -3.38 -3.03
C PHE A 45 -10.53 -4.84 -3.19
N GLY A 46 -10.06 -5.56 -4.22
CA GLY A 46 -10.59 -6.87 -4.59
C GLY A 46 -12.02 -6.81 -5.15
N ASN A 47 -12.51 -5.59 -5.37
CA ASN A 47 -13.86 -5.27 -5.82
C ASN A 47 -13.77 -4.07 -6.73
N ASP A 48 -14.47 -4.14 -7.84
CA ASP A 48 -14.71 -3.00 -8.70
C ASP A 48 -16.18 -2.95 -9.09
N TYR A 49 -16.55 -1.82 -9.68
CA TYR A 49 -17.91 -1.59 -10.14
C TYR A 49 -17.88 -0.82 -11.44
N LEU A 50 -18.81 -1.15 -12.33
CA LEU A 50 -19.01 -0.44 -13.57
C LEU A 50 -20.50 -0.19 -13.79
N GLU A 51 -20.88 1.09 -13.80
CA GLU A 51 -22.25 1.50 -14.05
C GLU A 51 -22.49 1.63 -15.56
N ARG A 52 -23.47 0.88 -16.05
CA ARG A 52 -24.03 1.02 -17.39
C ARG A 52 -25.04 2.17 -17.40
N ARG A 53 -24.61 3.35 -17.85
CA ARG A 53 -25.50 4.47 -18.10
C ARG A 53 -26.32 4.22 -19.36
N ARG A 54 -27.64 4.26 -19.23
CA ARG A 54 -28.58 4.02 -20.34
C ARG A 54 -29.11 5.33 -20.91
N ASN A 55 -29.40 5.36 -22.19
CA ASN A 55 -30.16 6.42 -22.83
C ASN A 55 -31.67 6.28 -22.56
N MET A 56 -32.47 7.26 -22.96
CA MET A 56 -33.93 7.25 -22.75
C MET A 56 -34.65 6.06 -23.39
N VAL A 57 -34.04 5.40 -24.38
CA VAL A 57 -34.61 4.24 -25.11
C VAL A 57 -34.05 2.92 -24.56
N GLY A 58 -33.25 2.94 -23.49
CA GLY A 58 -32.68 1.76 -22.82
C GLY A 58 -31.35 1.26 -23.39
N GLY A 59 -30.82 1.88 -24.45
CA GLY A 59 -29.50 1.53 -25.02
C GLY A 59 -28.34 2.01 -24.14
N THR A 60 -27.18 1.35 -24.24
CA THR A 60 -25.96 1.77 -23.52
C THR A 60 -25.41 3.08 -24.08
N LEU A 61 -25.21 4.05 -23.21
CA LEU A 61 -24.65 5.36 -23.56
C LEU A 61 -23.14 5.38 -23.30
N TRP A 62 -22.72 5.06 -22.08
CA TRP A 62 -21.33 4.78 -21.71
C TRP A 62 -21.26 3.96 -20.41
N LEU A 63 -20.06 3.49 -20.09
CA LEU A 63 -19.75 2.75 -18.88
C LEU A 63 -18.88 3.63 -17.97
N GLU A 64 -19.37 3.92 -16.77
CA GLU A 64 -18.65 4.76 -15.79
C GLU A 64 -18.28 3.92 -14.57
N PRO A 65 -17.00 3.90 -14.14
CA PRO A 65 -16.60 3.20 -12.92
C PRO A 65 -16.84 4.09 -11.69
N PRO A 66 -17.89 3.85 -10.87
CA PRO A 66 -18.03 4.55 -9.61
C PRO A 66 -16.90 4.12 -8.65
N LEU A 67 -16.47 5.04 -7.78
CA LEU A 67 -15.40 4.78 -6.82
C LEU A 67 -15.77 3.62 -5.88
N ALA A 68 -15.07 2.49 -6.00
CA ALA A 68 -15.39 1.27 -5.26
C ALA A 68 -15.41 1.45 -3.74
N LYS A 69 -14.56 2.35 -3.21
CA LYS A 69 -14.52 2.73 -1.79
C LYS A 69 -15.89 3.12 -1.20
N TYR A 70 -16.72 3.79 -2.00
CA TYR A 70 -18.01 4.34 -1.57
C TYR A 70 -19.20 3.48 -1.98
N MET A 71 -18.97 2.39 -2.74
CA MET A 71 -20.02 1.48 -3.15
C MET A 71 -20.40 0.51 -2.02
N ARG A 72 -21.69 0.28 -1.83
CA ARG A 72 -22.24 -0.66 -0.85
C ARG A 72 -23.28 -1.55 -1.52
N ARG A 73 -23.31 -2.84 -1.17
CA ARG A 73 -24.39 -3.75 -1.56
C ARG A 73 -25.60 -3.50 -0.67
N LYS A 74 -26.80 -3.49 -1.24
CA LYS A 74 -28.05 -3.44 -0.45
C LYS A 74 -28.21 -4.75 0.34
N ALA A 75 -28.83 -4.67 1.51
CA ALA A 75 -29.01 -5.82 2.42
C ALA A 75 -29.91 -6.92 1.85
N ASP A 76 -30.79 -6.57 0.91
CA ASP A 76 -31.67 -7.48 0.16
C ASP A 76 -30.99 -8.04 -1.11
N PHE A 77 -29.69 -7.75 -1.31
CA PHE A 77 -28.91 -8.11 -2.50
C PHE A 77 -29.44 -7.55 -3.83
N SER A 78 -30.45 -6.67 -3.80
CA SER A 78 -31.15 -6.17 -4.99
C SER A 78 -30.35 -5.14 -5.80
N GLY A 79 -29.24 -4.63 -5.27
CA GLY A 79 -28.42 -3.69 -6.03
C GLY A 79 -27.37 -3.02 -5.17
N PHE A 80 -26.96 -1.83 -5.61
CA PHE A 80 -25.89 -1.06 -5.00
C PHE A 80 -26.33 0.34 -4.62
N VAL A 81 -25.65 0.89 -3.63
CA VAL A 81 -25.80 2.28 -3.19
C VAL A 81 -24.42 2.90 -3.10
N TYR A 82 -24.27 4.10 -3.65
CA TYR A 82 -23.11 4.95 -3.45
C TYR A 82 -23.30 5.76 -2.18
N VAL A 83 -22.35 5.70 -1.26
CA VAL A 83 -22.38 6.41 0.03
C VAL A 83 -21.08 7.17 0.25
N ASN A 84 -21.10 8.49 0.07
CA ASN A 84 -19.96 9.36 0.36
C ASN A 84 -20.30 10.32 1.51
N GLY A 85 -20.14 9.85 2.75
CA GLY A 85 -20.50 10.61 3.94
C GLY A 85 -21.97 10.44 4.34
N TRP A 86 -22.50 11.40 5.11
CA TRP A 86 -23.81 11.26 5.75
C TRP A 86 -25.00 11.64 4.85
N GLN A 87 -24.80 12.43 3.79
CA GLN A 87 -25.89 13.02 3.00
C GLN A 87 -25.96 12.54 1.55
N ASP A 88 -24.85 12.13 0.93
CA ASP A 88 -24.85 11.69 -0.47
C ASP A 88 -25.07 10.19 -0.57
N ARG A 89 -26.36 9.79 -0.59
CA ARG A 89 -26.79 8.43 -0.92
C ARG A 89 -27.42 8.42 -2.31
N HIS A 90 -26.79 7.71 -3.24
CA HIS A 90 -27.34 7.48 -4.58
C HIS A 90 -27.59 5.99 -4.75
N GLU A 91 -28.85 5.62 -4.98
CA GLU A 91 -29.21 4.24 -5.32
C GLU A 91 -29.10 4.04 -6.83
N PHE A 92 -28.41 2.98 -7.24
CA PHE A 92 -28.32 2.62 -8.66
C PHE A 92 -29.55 1.83 -9.09
N GLU A 93 -29.92 1.96 -10.37
CA GLU A 93 -30.99 1.17 -10.97
C GLU A 93 -30.64 -0.34 -10.91
N HIS A 94 -31.64 -1.18 -10.68
CA HIS A 94 -31.46 -2.63 -10.65
C HIS A 94 -30.83 -3.14 -11.96
N GLY A 95 -29.78 -3.95 -11.85
CA GLY A 95 -29.07 -4.48 -13.02
C GLY A 95 -28.34 -3.43 -13.87
N SER A 96 -28.11 -2.22 -13.35
CA SER A 96 -27.29 -1.20 -14.03
C SER A 96 -25.80 -1.26 -13.67
N VAL A 97 -25.43 -1.92 -12.57
CA VAL A 97 -24.05 -1.99 -12.10
C VAL A 97 -23.53 -3.42 -12.22
N PHE A 98 -22.43 -3.57 -12.93
CA PHE A 98 -21.59 -4.76 -12.91
C PHE A 98 -20.62 -4.69 -11.73
N GLN A 99 -20.49 -5.78 -10.98
CA GLN A 99 -19.48 -5.94 -9.93
C GLN A 99 -18.54 -7.06 -10.35
N LEU A 100 -17.29 -6.75 -10.65
CA LEU A 100 -16.26 -7.78 -10.71
C LEU A 100 -15.65 -7.92 -9.33
N MET A 101 -15.72 -9.15 -8.83
CA MET A 101 -15.33 -9.49 -7.49
C MET A 101 -14.27 -10.59 -7.55
N ARG A 102 -13.24 -10.45 -6.71
CA ARG A 102 -12.31 -11.56 -6.47
C ARG A 102 -12.96 -12.58 -5.53
N PRO A 103 -12.77 -13.89 -5.73
CA PRO A 103 -13.28 -14.89 -4.79
C PRO A 103 -12.77 -14.63 -3.36
N ASP A 104 -13.68 -14.67 -2.38
CA ASP A 104 -13.38 -14.67 -0.95
C ASP A 104 -13.87 -16.00 -0.36
N ILE A 105 -13.10 -16.56 0.57
CA ILE A 105 -13.42 -17.83 1.25
C ILE A 105 -14.47 -17.66 2.36
N ASN A 106 -14.69 -16.43 2.83
CA ASN A 106 -15.55 -16.15 3.99
C ASN A 106 -16.93 -15.61 3.62
N GLN A 107 -17.09 -15.02 2.42
CA GLN A 107 -18.32 -14.37 2.00
C GLN A 107 -18.46 -14.37 0.47
N GLU A 108 -19.70 -14.15 0.00
CA GLU A 108 -20.03 -14.04 -1.42
C GLU A 108 -20.41 -12.61 -1.84
N VAL A 109 -20.23 -11.62 -0.94
CA VAL A 109 -20.71 -10.23 -1.15
C VAL A 109 -19.59 -9.30 -1.63
N TYR A 110 -18.40 -9.46 -1.06
CA TYR A 110 -17.21 -8.68 -1.40
C TYR A 110 -16.01 -9.58 -1.57
N GLY A 111 -15.13 -9.18 -2.48
CA GLY A 111 -13.83 -9.80 -2.70
C GLY A 111 -12.77 -9.25 -1.76
N LEU A 112 -11.64 -9.95 -1.71
CA LEU A 112 -10.54 -9.66 -0.81
C LEU A 112 -9.23 -9.50 -1.59
N PRO A 113 -8.51 -8.36 -1.49
CA PRO A 113 -7.31 -8.12 -2.29
C PRO A 113 -6.14 -9.01 -1.87
N GLU A 114 -5.30 -9.44 -2.83
CA GLU A 114 -4.16 -10.37 -2.58
C GLU A 114 -3.15 -9.85 -1.56
N TYR A 115 -2.89 -8.55 -1.57
CA TYR A 115 -1.91 -7.93 -0.69
C TYR A 115 -2.37 -7.82 0.77
N LEU A 116 -3.61 -8.23 1.09
CA LEU A 116 -4.11 -8.16 2.46
C LEU A 116 -3.22 -8.95 3.44
N SER A 117 -2.68 -10.09 2.99
CA SER A 117 -1.80 -10.93 3.80
C SER A 117 -0.47 -10.25 4.15
N SER A 118 0.01 -9.31 3.33
CA SER A 118 1.27 -8.60 3.53
C SER A 118 1.11 -7.24 4.21
N LEU A 119 -0.09 -6.88 4.68
CA LEU A 119 -0.33 -5.59 5.37
C LEU A 119 0.54 -5.41 6.61
N HIS A 120 0.75 -6.48 7.39
CA HIS A 120 1.63 -6.41 8.56
C HIS A 120 3.08 -6.10 8.14
N SER A 121 3.55 -6.70 7.05
CA SER A 121 4.86 -6.40 6.48
C SER A 121 4.93 -4.96 5.94
N ALA A 122 3.88 -4.47 5.28
CA ALA A 122 3.78 -3.08 4.83
C ALA A 122 3.89 -2.09 5.99
N TRP A 123 3.12 -2.29 7.06
CA TRP A 123 3.13 -1.41 8.23
C TRP A 123 4.43 -1.47 9.00
N LEU A 124 5.05 -2.66 9.09
CA LEU A 124 6.37 -2.81 9.70
C LEU A 124 7.45 -2.08 8.88
N ASN A 125 7.37 -2.19 7.55
CA ASN A 125 8.25 -1.49 6.62
C ASN A 125 8.12 0.05 6.73
N GLU A 126 6.88 0.55 6.81
CA GLU A 126 6.57 1.96 7.03
C GLU A 126 7.10 2.44 8.38
N SER A 127 6.82 1.68 9.45
CA SER A 127 7.25 1.99 10.82
C SER A 127 8.78 2.06 10.92
N SER A 128 9.50 1.15 10.26
CA SER A 128 10.96 1.16 10.17
C SER A 128 11.48 2.42 9.48
N THR A 129 10.87 2.83 8.35
CA THR A 129 11.22 4.09 7.67
C THR A 129 10.95 5.31 8.55
N LEU A 130 9.77 5.38 9.19
CA LEU A 130 9.40 6.49 10.08
C LEU A 130 10.33 6.58 11.29
N PHE A 131 10.73 5.43 11.84
CA PHE A 131 11.70 5.36 12.93
C PHE A 131 13.05 5.94 12.48
N ARG A 132 13.60 5.50 11.35
CA ARG A 132 14.88 6.02 10.82
C ARG A 132 14.82 7.51 10.54
N ARG A 133 13.72 8.00 9.95
CA ARG A 133 13.52 9.44 9.73
C ARG A 133 13.55 10.22 11.04
N LYS A 134 12.78 9.79 12.05
CA LYS A 134 12.77 10.42 13.37
C LYS A 134 14.14 10.31 14.06
N TYR A 135 14.84 9.20 13.89
CA TYR A 135 16.17 9.00 14.45
C TYR A 135 17.17 10.04 13.91
N TYR A 136 17.19 10.27 12.60
CA TYR A 136 18.04 11.31 11.99
C TYR A 136 17.59 12.73 12.34
N GLU A 137 16.28 13.00 12.35
CA GLU A 137 15.74 14.31 12.77
C GLU A 137 16.11 14.66 14.23
N ASN A 138 16.35 13.66 15.09
CA ASN A 138 16.77 13.82 16.48
C ASN A 138 18.30 13.74 16.69
N GLY A 139 19.10 13.90 15.64
CA GLY A 139 20.57 13.92 15.76
C GLY A 139 21.21 12.55 15.95
N SER A 140 20.55 11.48 15.51
CA SER A 140 21.04 10.09 15.67
C SER A 140 21.18 9.68 17.13
N HIS A 141 20.19 10.01 17.96
CA HIS A 141 20.13 9.57 19.35
C HIS A 141 18.81 8.82 19.60
N ALA A 142 18.91 7.52 19.89
CA ALA A 142 17.87 6.82 20.63
C ALA A 142 17.98 7.26 22.10
N GLY A 143 16.88 7.67 22.73
CA GLY A 143 16.90 8.23 24.08
C GLY A 143 17.66 7.36 25.10
N PHE A 144 18.17 7.96 26.16
CA PHE A 144 18.99 7.28 27.18
C PHE A 144 18.33 7.35 28.57
N ILE A 145 18.75 6.44 29.45
CA ILE A 145 18.42 6.49 30.88
C ILE A 145 19.61 7.11 31.60
N LEU A 146 19.43 8.28 32.21
CA LEU A 146 20.41 8.87 33.11
C LEU A 146 20.12 8.39 34.53
N TYR A 147 20.99 7.55 35.05
CA TYR A 147 20.93 6.99 36.40
C TYR A 147 21.92 7.74 37.29
N MET A 148 21.44 8.34 38.38
CA MET A 148 22.26 9.10 39.32
C MET A 148 22.14 8.50 40.72
N THR A 149 23.26 8.06 41.28
CA THR A 149 23.37 7.47 42.62
C THR A 149 24.07 8.37 43.62
N ASP A 150 24.74 9.42 43.13
CA ASP A 150 25.46 10.36 43.97
C ASP A 150 24.51 11.16 44.86
N ALA A 151 24.94 11.40 46.10
CA ALA A 151 24.15 12.17 47.07
C ALA A 151 24.25 13.66 46.71
N ALA A 152 23.44 14.09 45.72
CA ALA A 152 23.28 15.50 45.39
C ALA A 152 22.96 16.30 46.67
N GLN A 153 23.84 17.24 47.05
CA GLN A 153 23.70 17.99 48.31
C GLN A 153 22.49 18.95 48.30
N LYS A 154 21.88 19.23 47.14
CA LYS A 154 20.74 20.13 46.99
C LYS A 154 19.69 19.55 46.05
N GLN A 155 18.44 19.54 46.50
CA GLN A 155 17.28 19.07 45.74
C GLN A 155 17.06 19.90 44.46
N ASP A 156 17.33 21.21 44.53
CA ASP A 156 17.18 22.14 43.39
C ASP A 156 18.05 21.75 42.18
N ASP A 157 19.25 21.21 42.41
CA ASP A 157 20.15 20.79 41.34
C ASP A 157 19.61 19.55 40.60
N VAL A 158 18.96 18.64 41.34
CA VAL A 158 18.29 17.45 40.78
C VAL A 158 17.10 17.87 39.92
N ASP A 159 16.30 18.83 40.40
CA ASP A 159 15.13 19.33 39.68
C ASP A 159 15.52 20.18 38.45
N ASN A 160 16.62 20.94 38.53
CA ASN A 160 17.20 21.64 37.39
C ASN A 160 17.71 20.66 36.31
N MET A 161 18.43 19.61 36.71
CA MET A 161 18.88 18.54 35.79
C MET A 161 17.69 17.81 35.15
N ARG A 162 16.65 17.49 35.95
CA ARG A 162 15.41 16.87 35.48
C ARG A 162 14.67 17.77 34.48
N THR A 163 14.65 19.07 34.74
CA THR A 163 14.02 20.07 33.87
C THR A 163 14.81 20.21 32.58
N ALA A 164 16.14 20.32 32.66
CA ALA A 164 17.04 20.37 31.52
C ALA A 164 16.90 19.13 30.61
N LEU A 165 16.77 17.93 31.19
CA LEU A 165 16.54 16.68 30.44
C LEU A 165 15.13 16.60 29.83
N LYS A 166 14.12 17.17 30.51
CA LYS A 166 12.76 17.29 29.96
C LYS A 166 12.67 18.34 28.84
N SER A 167 13.49 19.39 28.88
CA SER A 167 13.54 20.45 27.87
C SER A 167 14.47 20.14 26.70
N ALA A 168 15.47 19.28 26.90
CA ALA A 168 16.33 18.72 25.84
C ALA A 168 15.61 17.70 24.94
N LYS A 169 14.29 17.84 24.80
CA LYS A 169 13.50 17.05 23.86
C LYS A 169 13.82 17.52 22.44
N GLY A 170 14.55 16.69 21.70
CA GLY A 170 14.49 16.75 20.25
C GLY A 170 13.05 16.53 19.75
N PRO A 171 12.72 17.00 18.53
CA PRO A 171 11.42 16.76 17.94
C PRO A 171 11.22 15.26 17.64
N GLY A 172 10.55 14.50 18.52
CA GLY A 172 10.25 13.10 18.24
C GLY A 172 9.78 12.20 19.38
N ASN A 173 9.65 10.91 19.06
CA ASN A 173 9.07 9.85 19.91
C ASN A 173 10.04 9.27 20.97
N PHE A 174 11.31 9.68 21.00
CA PHE A 174 12.29 9.15 21.93
C PHE A 174 12.24 9.92 23.25
N ARG A 175 12.08 9.21 24.37
CA ARG A 175 11.99 9.81 25.71
C ARG A 175 13.25 9.47 26.51
N ASN A 176 13.93 10.50 27.01
CA ASN A 176 14.99 10.32 28.00
C ASN A 176 14.35 10.07 29.36
N VAL A 177 14.90 9.13 30.13
CA VAL A 177 14.42 8.81 31.48
C VAL A 177 15.50 9.19 32.49
N PHE A 178 15.11 9.92 33.53
CA PHE A 178 15.99 10.27 34.64
C PHE A 178 15.58 9.50 35.88
N MET A 179 16.50 8.74 36.46
CA MET A 179 16.30 7.95 37.67
C MET A 179 17.31 8.37 38.74
N TYR A 180 16.80 8.86 39.87
CA TYR A 180 17.60 9.27 41.02
C TYR A 180 17.46 8.24 42.13
N ALA A 181 18.57 7.63 42.55
CA ALA A 181 18.64 6.58 43.55
C ALA A 181 19.81 6.84 44.52
N PRO A 182 19.66 7.77 45.48
CA PRO A 182 20.74 8.18 46.38
C PRO A 182 21.26 6.99 47.22
N GLY A 183 22.58 6.79 47.23
CA GLY A 183 23.23 5.72 48.00
C GLY A 183 23.31 4.35 47.32
N GLY A 184 22.94 4.23 46.03
CA GLY A 184 23.16 3.03 45.23
C GLY A 184 24.65 2.78 44.93
N LYS A 185 25.09 1.51 44.86
CA LYS A 185 26.49 1.16 44.51
C LYS A 185 26.70 1.04 42.99
N LYS A 186 27.92 1.47 42.59
CA LYS A 186 28.57 1.66 41.27
C LYS A 186 28.16 2.92 40.49
N ASP A 187 29.21 3.72 40.22
CA ASP A 187 29.36 5.01 39.52
C ASP A 187 28.27 6.07 39.77
N GLY A 188 28.67 7.22 40.34
CA GLY A 188 27.78 8.29 40.81
C GLY A 188 26.78 8.81 39.76
N ILE A 189 27.17 8.81 38.49
CA ILE A 189 26.31 9.12 37.34
C ILE A 189 26.61 8.11 36.24
N GLN A 190 25.59 7.41 35.77
CA GLN A 190 25.66 6.47 34.64
C GLN A 190 24.66 6.87 33.56
N LEU A 191 25.14 6.93 32.32
CA LEU A 191 24.30 7.02 31.14
C LEU A 191 24.14 5.60 30.59
N ILE A 192 22.93 5.05 30.72
CA ILE A 192 22.57 3.75 30.15
C ILE A 192 21.92 4.04 28.80
N PRO A 193 22.61 3.80 27.68
CA PRO A 193 21.99 3.93 26.38
C PRO A 193 20.87 2.90 26.25
N VAL A 194 19.70 3.31 25.77
CA VAL A 194 18.66 2.35 25.37
C VAL A 194 19.14 1.73 24.05
N SER A 195 19.92 0.65 24.15
CA SER A 195 20.54 -0.15 23.08
C SER A 195 20.36 0.38 21.67
N GLU A 196 21.22 1.34 21.29
CA GLU A 196 21.25 1.97 19.98
C GLU A 196 21.95 1.09 18.92
N VAL A 197 22.81 0.15 19.35
CA VAL A 197 23.72 -0.60 18.48
C VAL A 197 23.06 -1.87 17.91
N ALA A 198 22.23 -2.57 18.69
CA ALA A 198 21.55 -3.79 18.22
C ALA A 198 20.40 -3.53 17.24
N ALA A 199 19.76 -2.35 17.32
CA ALA A 199 18.63 -2.01 16.45
C ALA A 199 19.06 -1.62 15.04
N LYS A 200 20.28 -1.05 14.86
CA LYS A 200 20.76 -0.56 13.56
C LYS A 200 20.86 -1.67 12.51
N ASP A 201 21.37 -2.83 12.89
CA ASP A 201 21.54 -3.98 12.00
C ASP A 201 20.18 -4.61 11.63
N GLU A 202 19.24 -4.62 12.58
CA GLU A 202 17.94 -5.26 12.37
C GLU A 202 17.00 -4.47 11.44
N PHE A 203 17.13 -3.14 11.36
CA PHE A 203 16.31 -2.35 10.43
C PHE A 203 16.56 -2.72 8.97
N PHE A 204 17.78 -3.05 8.60
CA PHE A 204 18.09 -3.49 7.24
C PHE A 204 17.43 -4.84 6.95
N ASN A 205 17.52 -5.78 7.88
CA ASN A 205 16.87 -7.09 7.79
C ASN A 205 15.35 -6.97 7.67
N ILE A 206 14.73 -6.17 8.55
CA ILE A 206 13.29 -5.88 8.50
C ILE A 206 12.90 -5.33 7.13
N LYS A 207 13.65 -4.37 6.58
CA LYS A 207 13.33 -3.77 5.27
C LYS A 207 13.47 -4.77 4.13
N ASN A 208 14.41 -5.70 4.19
CA ASN A 208 14.56 -6.74 3.17
C ASN A 208 13.44 -7.77 3.25
N VAL A 209 13.18 -8.35 4.42
CA VAL A 209 12.11 -9.35 4.60
C VAL A 209 10.76 -8.77 4.21
N THR A 210 10.43 -7.58 4.74
CA THR A 210 9.14 -6.96 4.42
C THR A 210 9.03 -6.52 2.96
N ARG A 211 10.13 -6.16 2.29
CA ARG A 211 10.11 -5.90 0.84
C ARG A 211 9.76 -7.18 0.09
N ASP A 212 10.40 -8.30 0.45
CA ASP A 212 10.22 -9.56 -0.26
C ASP A 212 8.79 -10.11 -0.04
N ASP A 213 8.21 -9.94 1.15
CA ASP A 213 6.78 -10.23 1.41
C ASP A 213 5.84 -9.40 0.52
N LEU A 214 6.13 -8.10 0.36
CA LEU A 214 5.32 -7.21 -0.49
C LEU A 214 5.44 -7.58 -1.96
N LEU A 215 6.65 -7.92 -2.42
CA LEU A 215 6.87 -8.40 -3.78
C LEU A 215 6.14 -9.71 -4.05
N ALA A 216 6.19 -10.65 -3.12
CA ALA A 216 5.48 -11.92 -3.22
C ALA A 216 3.96 -11.71 -3.29
N ALA A 217 3.43 -10.80 -2.46
CA ALA A 217 2.00 -10.52 -2.42
C ALA A 217 1.47 -9.82 -3.70
N HIS A 218 2.28 -8.95 -4.30
CA HIS A 218 1.92 -8.28 -5.56
C HIS A 218 2.29 -9.08 -6.81
N ARG A 219 3.13 -10.11 -6.68
CA ARG A 219 3.59 -11.00 -7.77
C ARG A 219 4.24 -10.25 -8.95
N VAL A 220 4.73 -9.03 -8.73
CA VAL A 220 5.44 -8.24 -9.73
C VAL A 220 6.94 -8.53 -9.61
N PRO A 221 7.62 -8.93 -10.71
CA PRO A 221 9.06 -9.16 -10.68
C PRO A 221 9.83 -7.90 -10.24
N PRO A 222 10.82 -8.01 -9.34
CA PRO A 222 11.51 -6.87 -8.75
C PRO A 222 12.20 -5.97 -9.78
N GLN A 223 12.74 -6.57 -10.85
CA GLN A 223 13.40 -5.83 -11.92
C GLN A 223 12.45 -4.93 -12.73
N LEU A 224 11.15 -5.25 -12.80
CA LEU A 224 10.15 -4.38 -13.46
C LEU A 224 9.74 -3.20 -12.57
N LEU A 225 9.97 -3.30 -11.27
CA LEU A 225 9.77 -2.22 -10.30
C LEU A 225 11.02 -1.32 -10.16
N GLY A 226 12.08 -1.57 -10.93
CA GLY A 226 13.34 -0.83 -10.84
C GLY A 226 14.17 -1.18 -9.60
N ILE A 227 13.93 -2.33 -8.98
CA ILE A 227 14.73 -2.79 -7.83
C ILE A 227 16.08 -3.30 -8.34
N VAL A 228 17.16 -2.78 -7.76
CA VAL A 228 18.53 -3.21 -8.04
C VAL A 228 18.86 -4.45 -7.21
N PRO A 229 19.40 -5.53 -7.82
CA PRO A 229 19.78 -6.73 -7.08
C PRO A 229 20.92 -6.45 -6.12
N SER A 230 20.85 -7.05 -4.92
CA SER A 230 21.91 -6.96 -3.90
C SER A 230 22.96 -8.08 -3.99
N ASN A 231 22.73 -9.08 -4.85
CA ASN A 231 23.62 -10.23 -5.06
C ASN A 231 24.31 -10.16 -6.43
N SER A 232 25.47 -10.81 -6.54
CA SER A 232 26.29 -10.85 -7.77
C SER A 232 25.63 -11.57 -8.95
N GLY A 233 24.58 -12.37 -8.70
CA GLY A 233 23.85 -13.13 -9.73
C GLY A 233 22.77 -12.34 -10.49
N GLY A 234 22.35 -11.17 -10.00
CA GLY A 234 21.30 -10.36 -10.64
C GLY A 234 19.91 -11.02 -10.69
N PHE A 235 18.95 -10.37 -11.37
CA PHE A 235 17.57 -10.87 -11.56
C PHE A 235 17.33 -11.56 -12.92
N GLY A 236 18.39 -11.72 -13.73
CA GLY A 236 18.28 -12.24 -15.10
C GLY A 236 17.86 -11.19 -16.12
N THR A 237 17.32 -11.63 -17.26
CA THR A 237 16.93 -10.75 -18.38
C THR A 237 15.55 -10.13 -18.13
N PRO A 238 15.41 -8.79 -18.14
CA PRO A 238 14.13 -8.12 -17.89
C PRO A 238 13.02 -8.54 -18.86
N ASP A 239 13.36 -8.72 -20.15
CA ASP A 239 12.40 -9.12 -21.19
C ASP A 239 11.72 -10.45 -20.88
N THR A 240 12.48 -11.42 -20.35
CA THR A 240 11.93 -12.73 -20.00
C THR A 240 10.97 -12.62 -18.82
N ALA A 241 11.32 -11.84 -17.79
CA ALA A 241 10.41 -11.65 -16.66
C ALA A 241 9.16 -10.86 -17.03
N ALA A 242 9.29 -9.86 -17.90
CA ALA A 242 8.15 -9.11 -18.40
C ALA A 242 7.22 -10.00 -19.23
N ARG A 243 7.74 -10.89 -20.08
CA ARG A 243 6.91 -11.91 -20.79
C ARG A 243 6.21 -12.87 -19.82
N VAL A 244 6.92 -13.40 -18.82
CA VAL A 244 6.33 -14.30 -17.81
C VAL A 244 5.26 -13.58 -16.99
N PHE A 245 5.52 -12.35 -16.57
CA PHE A 245 4.55 -11.50 -15.86
C PHE A 245 3.32 -11.19 -16.73
N GLY A 246 3.52 -10.85 -18.00
CA GLY A 246 2.44 -10.66 -18.96
C GLY A 246 1.56 -11.89 -19.10
N ARG A 247 2.17 -13.08 -19.22
CA ARG A 247 1.45 -14.35 -19.39
C ARG A 247 0.72 -14.80 -18.12
N ASN A 248 1.35 -14.66 -16.94
CA ASN A 248 0.87 -15.28 -15.70
C ASN A 248 0.05 -14.34 -14.82
N GLU A 249 0.23 -13.02 -14.94
CA GLU A 249 -0.47 -12.03 -14.11
C GLU A 249 -1.40 -11.16 -14.96
N ILE A 250 -0.90 -10.59 -16.07
CA ILE A 250 -1.69 -9.66 -16.89
C ILE A 250 -2.77 -10.40 -17.69
N LYS A 251 -2.45 -11.49 -18.39
CA LYS A 251 -3.43 -12.22 -19.22
C LYS A 251 -4.60 -12.77 -18.40
N PRO A 252 -4.41 -13.42 -17.23
CA PRO A 252 -5.53 -13.84 -16.40
C PRO A 252 -6.36 -12.66 -15.89
N LEU A 253 -5.72 -11.54 -15.54
CA LEU A 253 -6.41 -10.32 -15.13
C LEU A 253 -7.27 -9.74 -16.27
N GLN A 254 -6.74 -9.70 -17.49
CA GLN A 254 -7.50 -9.33 -18.70
C GLN A 254 -8.72 -10.23 -18.90
N THR A 255 -8.57 -11.56 -18.71
CA THR A 255 -9.69 -12.50 -18.79
C THR A 255 -10.77 -12.19 -17.75
N ARG A 256 -10.40 -11.83 -16.52
CA ARG A 256 -11.37 -11.42 -15.49
C ARG A 256 -12.15 -10.17 -15.91
N PHE A 257 -11.49 -9.16 -16.47
CA PHE A 257 -12.18 -7.96 -16.96
C PHE A 257 -13.07 -8.24 -18.18
N ALA A 258 -12.75 -9.25 -18.98
CA ALA A 258 -13.58 -9.66 -20.12
C ALA A 258 -14.93 -10.25 -19.71
N GLU A 259 -15.13 -10.66 -18.45
CA GLU A 259 -16.44 -11.11 -17.92
C GLU A 259 -17.53 -10.03 -18.03
N LEU A 260 -17.14 -8.76 -18.15
CA LEU A 260 -18.06 -7.67 -18.47
C LEU A 260 -18.83 -7.91 -19.78
N ASN A 261 -18.18 -8.53 -20.77
CA ASN A 261 -18.79 -8.78 -22.07
C ASN A 261 -19.98 -9.73 -21.96
N ASP A 262 -19.87 -10.76 -21.11
CA ASP A 262 -20.96 -11.71 -20.85
C ASP A 262 -22.13 -11.02 -20.16
N TRP A 263 -21.85 -10.12 -19.21
CA TRP A 263 -22.88 -9.35 -18.52
C TRP A 263 -23.58 -8.33 -19.44
N LEU A 264 -22.85 -7.70 -20.37
CA LEU A 264 -23.43 -6.77 -21.34
C LEU A 264 -24.14 -7.47 -22.50
N GLY A 265 -23.71 -8.70 -22.84
CA GLY A 265 -24.07 -9.38 -24.08
C GLY A 265 -23.40 -8.78 -25.32
N GLU A 266 -22.36 -7.95 -25.14
CA GLU A 266 -21.63 -7.28 -26.22
C GLU A 266 -20.13 -7.29 -25.92
N GLU A 267 -19.31 -7.43 -26.97
CA GLU A 267 -17.86 -7.42 -26.86
C GLU A 267 -17.33 -5.98 -26.71
N VAL A 268 -17.12 -5.55 -25.46
CA VAL A 268 -16.65 -4.20 -25.11
C VAL A 268 -15.20 -4.21 -24.65
N VAL A 269 -14.82 -5.22 -23.85
CA VAL A 269 -13.48 -5.38 -23.30
C VAL A 269 -12.71 -6.37 -24.15
N THR A 270 -11.76 -5.84 -24.93
CA THR A 270 -10.82 -6.61 -25.73
C THR A 270 -9.41 -6.09 -25.52
N PHE A 271 -8.43 -6.97 -25.67
CA PHE A 271 -7.02 -6.66 -25.44
C PHE A 271 -6.17 -7.12 -26.63
N ASP A 272 -5.20 -6.29 -26.98
CA ASP A 272 -4.06 -6.68 -27.80
C ASP A 272 -3.14 -7.65 -27.05
N ASP A 273 -2.36 -8.42 -27.80
CA ASP A 273 -1.36 -9.29 -27.20
C ASP A 273 -0.24 -8.47 -26.56
N TYR A 274 0.23 -8.95 -25.40
CA TYR A 274 1.34 -8.34 -24.69
C TYR A 274 2.66 -8.76 -25.35
N GLU A 275 3.17 -7.89 -26.22
CA GLU A 275 4.41 -8.13 -26.96
C GLU A 275 5.58 -7.33 -26.40
N ILE A 276 6.72 -8.00 -26.28
CA ILE A 276 8.02 -7.37 -26.05
C ILE A 276 8.87 -7.74 -27.23
N PRO A 277 9.05 -6.82 -28.21
CA PRO A 277 9.83 -7.12 -29.39
C PRO A 277 11.26 -7.51 -28.97
N PRO A 278 11.84 -8.53 -29.60
CA PRO A 278 13.23 -8.89 -29.31
C PRO A 278 14.13 -7.69 -29.59
N ALA A 279 15.19 -7.53 -28.80
CA ALA A 279 16.19 -6.52 -29.06
C ALA A 279 16.66 -6.62 -30.52
N PRO A 280 16.73 -5.51 -31.27
CA PRO A 280 17.19 -5.54 -32.64
C PRO A 280 18.56 -6.19 -32.69
N VAL A 281 18.69 -7.26 -33.47
CA VAL A 281 19.99 -7.89 -33.73
C VAL A 281 20.84 -6.85 -34.43
N ALA A 282 21.93 -6.41 -33.79
CA ALA A 282 22.88 -5.51 -34.42
C ALA A 282 23.39 -6.17 -35.71
N ALA A 283 23.21 -5.48 -36.83
CA ALA A 283 23.64 -5.91 -38.17
C ALA A 283 25.17 -5.89 -38.30
#